data_AF-A0A939V3A2-F1
#
_entry.id   AF-A0A939V3A2-F1
#
_cell.length_a   1.000
_cell.length_b   1.000
_cell.length_c   1.000
_cell.angle_alpha   90.00
_cell.angle_beta   90.00
_cell.angle_gamma   90.00
#
_symmetry.space_group_name_H-M   'P 1'
#
loop_
_entity.id
_entity.type
_entity.pdbx_description
1 polymer ?
#
loop_
_entity_poly.entity_id
_entity_poly.type
_entity_poly.pdbx_seq_one_letter_code
_entity_poly.pdbx_strand_id
1 'polypeptide(L)'
;MQQKNIKEIMIALHKVLSTTVWVNADRQIISLSDELQIGHNNSPRSIEDLPRASLVGAYVSLQIRTDNFDVAAEALETRDLALRVKEMVFAEAKRIMDAAEGKSNGTVAMAA
;
A
#
# COMPACT_ATOMS: atom_id res chain seq x y z
N MET A 1 -11.94 -23.31 2.72
CA MET A 1 -12.14 -22.07 1.93
C MET A 1 -11.45 -20.83 2.56
N GLN A 2 -11.27 -20.71 3.88
CA GLN A 2 -10.68 -19.50 4.51
C GLN A 2 -9.18 -19.25 4.25
N GLN A 3 -8.33 -20.28 4.17
CA GLN A 3 -6.89 -20.09 3.94
C GLN A 3 -6.54 -19.51 2.56
N LYS A 4 -7.41 -19.72 1.56
CA LYS A 4 -7.21 -19.20 0.20
C LYS A 4 -7.32 -17.66 0.19
N ASN A 5 -8.29 -17.14 0.94
CA ASN A 5 -8.55 -15.71 1.05
C ASN A 5 -7.41 -14.96 1.80
N ILE A 6 -6.86 -15.55 2.87
CA ILE A 6 -5.72 -14.96 3.60
C ILE A 6 -4.47 -14.84 2.70
N LYS A 7 -4.17 -15.85 1.89
CA LYS A 7 -3.02 -15.80 0.96
C LYS A 7 -3.21 -14.71 -0.10
N GLU A 8 -4.41 -14.57 -0.64
CA GLU A 8 -4.75 -13.54 -1.63
C GLU A 8 -4.65 -12.13 -1.02
N ILE A 9 -5.12 -11.94 0.22
CA ILE A 9 -4.93 -10.69 0.99
C ILE A 9 -3.45 -10.37 1.14
N MET A 10 -2.62 -11.34 1.54
CA MET A 10 -1.19 -11.13 1.73
C MET A 10 -0.49 -10.79 0.41
N ILE A 11 -0.87 -11.41 -0.70
CA ILE A 11 -0.33 -11.10 -2.03
C ILE A 11 -0.72 -9.67 -2.45
N ALA A 12 -1.98 -9.29 -2.25
CA ALA A 12 -2.45 -7.94 -2.57
C ALA A 12 -1.71 -6.89 -1.73
N LEU A 13 -1.60 -7.09 -0.42
CA LEU A 13 -0.85 -6.22 0.48
C LEU A 13 0.62 -6.11 0.06
N HIS A 14 1.30 -7.25 -0.14
CA HIS A 14 2.70 -7.26 -0.57
C HIS A 14 2.89 -6.48 -1.89
N LYS A 15 1.97 -6.64 -2.85
CA LYS A 15 1.99 -5.90 -4.10
C LYS A 15 1.87 -4.39 -3.88
N VAL A 16 0.98 -3.94 -3.01
CA VAL A 16 0.85 -2.50 -2.70
C VAL A 16 2.12 -1.97 -2.04
N LEU A 17 2.64 -2.69 -1.04
CA LEU A 17 3.83 -2.28 -0.30
C LEU A 17 5.08 -2.20 -1.18
N SER A 18 5.31 -3.19 -2.05
CA SER A 18 6.51 -3.24 -2.91
C SER A 18 6.47 -2.28 -4.09
N THR A 19 5.28 -1.88 -4.50
CA THR A 19 5.13 -0.92 -5.60
C THR A 19 5.04 0.52 -5.10
N THR A 20 4.69 0.75 -3.84
CA THR A 20 4.69 2.10 -3.25
C THR A 20 6.14 2.54 -3.05
N VAL A 21 6.63 3.40 -3.95
CA VAL A 21 8.05 3.78 -4.01
C VAL A 21 8.24 5.29 -3.98
N TRP A 22 9.34 5.74 -3.37
CA TRP A 22 9.76 7.13 -3.35
C TRP A 22 11.29 7.23 -3.30
N VAL A 23 11.81 8.45 -3.45
CA VAL A 23 13.25 8.73 -3.32
C VAL A 23 13.53 9.16 -1.88
N ASN A 24 14.44 8.46 -1.21
CA ASN A 24 14.84 8.77 0.17
C ASN A 24 15.89 9.90 0.22
N ALA A 25 16.34 10.26 1.43
CA ALA A 25 17.35 11.31 1.64
C ALA A 25 18.69 11.01 0.94
N ASP A 26 19.04 9.73 0.78
CA ASP A 26 20.26 9.27 0.11
C ASP A 26 20.12 9.18 -1.42
N ARG A 27 19.02 9.70 -1.97
CA ARG A 27 18.69 9.66 -3.41
C ARG A 27 18.51 8.24 -3.96
N GLN A 28 18.17 7.30 -3.09
CA GLN A 28 17.87 5.92 -3.46
C GLN A 28 16.36 5.76 -3.63
N ILE A 29 15.96 4.94 -4.61
CA ILE A 29 14.57 4.52 -4.74
C ILE A 29 14.34 3.42 -3.72
N ILE A 30 13.40 3.64 -2.80
CA ILE A 30 13.01 2.67 -1.78
C ILE A 30 11.52 2.39 -1.88
N SER A 31 11.11 1.18 -1.51
CA SER A 31 9.70 0.82 -1.39
C SER A 31 9.22 0.85 0.07
N LEU A 32 7.90 0.92 0.25
CA LEU A 32 7.29 0.80 1.57
C LEU A 32 7.58 -0.57 2.20
N SER A 33 7.68 -1.63 1.40
CA SER A 33 8.10 -2.93 1.92
C SER A 33 9.55 -2.93 2.43
N ASP A 34 10.47 -2.28 1.73
CA ASP A 34 11.88 -2.21 2.17
C ASP A 34 11.98 -1.46 3.49
N GLU A 35 11.30 -0.32 3.59
CA GLU A 35 11.30 0.52 4.79
C GLU A 35 10.71 -0.20 6.01
N LEU A 36 9.64 -1.00 5.83
CA LEU A 36 9.02 -1.79 6.90
C LEU A 36 9.86 -3.02 7.29
N GLN A 37 10.67 -3.56 6.37
CA GLN A 37 11.60 -4.66 6.65
C GLN A 37 12.84 -4.21 7.42
N ILE A 38 13.25 -2.95 7.29
CA ILE A 38 14.37 -2.36 8.05
C ILE A 38 13.89 -2.02 9.48
N GLY A 39 13.46 -3.04 10.22
CA GLY A 39 13.23 -3.00 11.66
C GLY A 39 14.46 -3.48 12.44
N HIS A 40 14.64 -3.00 13.67
CA HIS A 40 15.68 -3.52 14.57
C HIS A 40 15.34 -4.98 14.95
N ASN A 41 16.34 -5.87 14.95
CA ASN A 41 16.21 -7.27 15.40
C ASN A 41 15.16 -8.12 14.66
N ASN A 42 15.00 -7.95 13.35
CA ASN A 42 14.13 -8.81 12.54
C ASN A 42 12.63 -8.71 12.93
N SER A 43 12.24 -7.63 13.63
CA SER A 43 10.85 -7.33 13.97
C SER A 43 10.21 -6.48 12.86
N PRO A 44 9.02 -6.83 12.36
CA PRO A 44 8.32 -6.00 11.39
C PRO A 44 8.06 -4.61 12.00
N ARG A 45 8.51 -3.56 11.32
CA ARG A 45 8.20 -2.18 11.73
C ARG A 45 6.77 -1.85 11.35
N SER A 46 6.01 -1.17 12.21
CA SER A 46 4.67 -0.69 11.84
C SER A 46 4.79 0.60 11.02
N ILE A 47 3.79 0.88 10.17
CA ILE A 47 3.71 2.16 9.43
C ILE A 47 3.78 3.35 10.41
N GLU A 48 3.18 3.21 11.59
CA GLU A 48 3.15 4.21 12.65
C GLU A 48 4.53 4.54 13.23
N ASP A 49 5.52 3.64 13.08
CA ASP A 49 6.88 3.79 13.58
C ASP A 49 7.85 4.37 12.52
N LEU A 50 7.34 4.68 11.32
CA LEU A 50 8.15 5.19 10.22
C LEU A 50 8.53 6.66 10.42
N PRO A 51 9.74 7.06 10.00
CA PRO A 51 10.14 8.46 10.06
C PRO A 51 9.24 9.30 9.13
N ARG A 52 9.02 10.56 9.51
CA ARG A 52 8.12 11.47 8.77
C ARG A 52 8.44 11.55 7.28
N ALA A 53 9.72 11.59 6.91
CA ALA A 53 10.14 11.65 5.50
C ALA A 53 9.65 10.43 4.69
N SER A 54 9.74 9.23 5.25
CA SER A 54 9.24 8.00 4.64
C SER A 54 7.73 7.99 4.54
N LEU A 55 7.03 8.47 5.58
CA LEU A 55 5.57 8.63 5.53
C LEU A 55 5.13 9.61 4.44
N VAL A 56 5.84 10.72 4.26
CA VAL A 56 5.52 11.71 3.20
C VAL A 56 5.72 11.10 1.83
N GLY A 57 6.86 10.43 1.61
CA GLY A 57 7.16 9.77 0.35
C GLY A 57 6.12 8.68 0.01
N ALA A 58 5.78 7.84 0.99
CA ALA A 58 4.75 6.82 0.83
C ALA A 58 3.38 7.42 0.52
N TYR A 59 2.97 8.46 1.27
CA TYR A 59 1.69 9.12 1.07
C TYR A 59 1.59 9.74 -0.33
N VAL A 60 2.58 10.53 -0.75
CA VAL A 60 2.60 11.15 -2.09
C VAL A 60 2.60 10.09 -3.20
N SER A 61 3.36 9.01 -3.04
CA SER A 61 3.37 7.90 -4.01
C SER A 61 1.99 7.24 -4.14
N LEU A 62 1.30 7.03 -3.02
CA LEU A 62 -0.06 6.49 -2.99
C LEU A 62 -1.08 7.47 -3.57
N GLN A 63 -0.94 8.78 -3.32
CA GLN A 63 -1.80 9.82 -3.89
C GLN A 63 -1.70 9.82 -5.42
N ILE A 64 -0.48 9.79 -5.97
CA ILE A 64 -0.25 9.71 -7.41
C ILE A 64 -0.87 8.45 -7.99
N ARG A 65 -0.67 7.30 -7.35
CA ARG A 65 -1.23 6.03 -7.81
C ARG A 65 -2.75 6.02 -7.83
N THR A 66 -3.36 6.65 -6.84
CA THR A 66 -4.82 6.61 -6.63
C THR A 66 -5.53 7.83 -7.21
N ASP A 67 -4.80 8.75 -7.83
CA ASP A 67 -5.28 10.04 -8.32
C ASP A 67 -6.06 10.82 -7.24
N ASN A 68 -5.54 10.81 -6.01
CA ASN A 68 -6.19 11.41 -4.83
C ASN A 68 -5.29 12.47 -4.19
N PHE A 69 -5.55 13.74 -4.49
CA PHE A 69 -4.73 14.89 -4.06
C PHE A 69 -5.45 15.85 -3.10
N ASP A 70 -6.45 15.37 -2.37
CA ASP A 70 -7.33 16.21 -1.55
C ASP A 70 -6.61 16.99 -0.44
N VAL A 71 -5.52 16.44 0.10
CA VAL A 71 -4.77 17.01 1.22
C VAL A 71 -3.28 16.91 0.94
N ALA A 72 -2.57 18.03 1.10
CA ALA A 72 -1.10 18.06 1.00
C ALA A 72 -0.45 17.37 2.20
N ALA A 73 0.63 16.61 1.97
CA ALA A 73 1.33 15.85 3.00
C ALA A 73 1.91 16.76 4.12
N GLU A 74 2.27 17.99 3.76
CA GLU A 74 2.83 19.01 4.64
C GLU A 74 1.79 19.54 5.64
N ALA A 75 0.51 19.51 5.27
CA ALA A 75 -0.59 19.98 6.11
C ALA A 75 -1.02 18.97 7.18
N LEU A 76 -0.55 17.72 7.08
CA LEU A 76 -0.87 16.64 8.01
C LEU A 76 0.22 16.49 9.07
N GLU A 77 -0.22 16.32 10.32
CA GLU A 77 0.66 15.85 11.40
C GLU A 77 1.16 14.43 11.12
N THR A 78 2.32 14.07 11.67
CA THR A 78 2.96 12.76 11.44
C THR A 78 2.02 11.59 11.74
N ARG A 79 1.22 11.70 12.82
CA ARG A 79 0.27 10.66 13.22
C ARG A 79 -0.83 10.48 12.18
N ASP A 80 -1.43 11.57 11.72
CA ASP A 80 -2.50 11.55 10.73
C ASP A 80 -1.99 11.04 9.39
N LEU A 81 -0.76 11.42 9.03
CA LEU A 81 -0.09 10.93 7.83
C LEU A 81 0.08 9.41 7.87
N ALA A 82 0.54 8.85 9.00
CA ALA A 82 0.65 7.40 9.17
C ALA A 82 -0.70 6.68 9.04
N LEU A 83 -1.76 7.24 9.64
CA LEU A 83 -3.12 6.72 9.50
C LEU A 83 -3.59 6.73 8.05
N ARG A 84 -3.40 7.84 7.33
CA ARG A 84 -3.80 7.95 5.93
C ARG A 84 -3.03 6.99 5.02
N VAL A 85 -1.72 6.86 5.21
CA VAL A 85 -0.91 5.86 4.46
C VAL A 85 -1.48 4.46 4.69
N LYS A 86 -1.77 4.10 5.94
CA LYS A 86 -2.36 2.80 6.29
C LYS A 86 -3.71 2.58 5.61
N GLU A 87 -4.62 3.55 5.68
CA GLU A 87 -5.93 3.49 5.04
C GLU A 87 -5.83 3.32 3.52
N MET A 88 -4.97 4.10 2.86
CA MET A 88 -4.75 4.00 1.41
C MET A 88 -4.16 2.66 1.00
N VAL A 89 -3.21 2.11 1.77
CA VAL A 89 -2.65 0.78 1.52
C VAL A 89 -3.74 -0.30 1.58
N PHE A 90 -4.60 -0.26 2.60
CA PHE A 90 -5.70 -1.22 2.72
C PHE A 90 -6.76 -1.03 1.65
N ALA A 91 -7.10 0.21 1.30
CA ALA A 91 -8.05 0.50 0.23
C ALA A 91 -7.55 -0.03 -1.13
N GLU A 92 -6.26 0.15 -1.42
CA GLU A 92 -5.65 -0.33 -2.66
C GLU A 92 -5.54 -1.86 -2.68
N ALA A 93 -5.17 -2.48 -1.56
CA ALA A 93 -5.13 -3.94 -1.45
C ALA A 93 -6.53 -4.54 -1.68
N LYS A 94 -7.57 -3.93 -1.09
CA LYS A 94 -8.96 -4.32 -1.31
C LYS A 94 -9.35 -4.18 -2.79
N ARG A 95 -9.01 -3.06 -3.43
CA ARG A 95 -9.28 -2.84 -4.88
C ARG A 95 -8.64 -3.92 -5.75
N ILE A 96 -7.41 -4.35 -5.44
CA ILE A 96 -6.72 -5.43 -6.15
C ILE A 96 -7.45 -6.76 -5.98
N MET A 97 -7.95 -7.05 -4.76
CA MET A 97 -8.73 -8.26 -4.49
C MET A 97 -10.06 -8.25 -5.22
N ASP A 98 -10.83 -7.18 -5.13
CA ASP A 98 -12.13 -7.04 -5.80
C ASP A 98 -11.97 -7.18 -7.33
N ALA A 99 -10.89 -6.65 -7.90
CA ALA A 99 -10.57 -6.80 -9.32
C ALA A 99 -10.17 -8.24 -9.71
N ALA A 100 -9.57 -9.00 -8.79
CA ALA A 100 -9.25 -10.42 -9.01
C ALA A 100 -10.52 -11.28 -8.98
N GLU A 101 -11.45 -11.00 -8.06
CA GLU A 101 -12.75 -11.68 -7.96
C GLU A 101 -13.69 -11.34 -9.14
N GLY A 102 -13.67 -10.09 -9.61
CA GLY A 102 -14.46 -9.65 -10.78
C GLY A 102 -14.05 -10.35 -12.09
N LYS A 103 -12.79 -10.79 -12.21
CA LYS A 103 -12.32 -11.58 -13.37
C LYS A 103 -12.78 -13.05 -13.33
N SER A 104 -13.13 -13.58 -12.15
CA SER A 104 -13.65 -14.96 -12.02
C SER A 104 -15.13 -15.13 -12.37
N ASN A 105 -15.90 -14.05 -12.54
CA ASN A 105 -17.31 -14.10 -12.93
C ASN A 105 -17.56 -13.92 -14.45
N GLY A 106 -16.51 -13.94 -15.28
CA GLY A 106 -16.60 -13.78 -16.74
C GLY A 106 -16.94 -15.04 -17.54
N THR A 107 -17.45 -16.10 -16.91
CA THR A 107 -17.96 -17.28 -17.61
C THR A 107 -19.46 -17.17 -17.86
N VAL A 108 -19.83 -17.33 -19.14
CA VAL A 108 -21.17 -17.48 -19.77
C VAL A 108 -21.94 -16.14 -19.95
N ALA A 109 -22.31 -15.67 -21.14
CA ALA A 109 -22.80 -16.37 -22.33
C ALA A 109 -22.55 -15.60 -23.65
N MET A 110 -22.12 -16.31 -24.69
CA MET A 110 -22.80 -16.22 -25.99
C MET A 110 -22.78 -17.61 -26.62
N ALA A 111 -23.95 -18.25 -26.57
CA ALA A 111 -24.33 -19.35 -27.43
C ALA A 111 -25.62 -18.91 -28.13
N ALA A 112 -25.57 -18.81 -29.46
CA ALA A 112 -26.61 -19.20 -30.43
C ALA A 112 -26.04 -18.98 -31.84
#